data_AF-A0A2M8J0F9-F1
#
_entry.id   AF-A0A2M8J0F9-F1
#
_cell.length_a   1.000
_cell.length_b   1.000
_cell.length_c   1.000
_cell.angle_alpha   90.00
_cell.angle_beta   90.00
_cell.angle_gamma   90.00
#
_symmetry.space_group_name_H-M   'P 1'
#
loop_
_entity.id
_entity.type
_entity.pdbx_description
1 polymer ?
#
loop_
_entity_poly.entity_id
_entity_poly.type
_entity_poly.pdbx_seq_one_letter_code
_entity_poly.pdbx_strand_id
1 'polypeptide(L)'
;MSEPLPGPLPYNNQVAVPEHYRHAELWRDTSAFVRRHMACAADLAYGDHPRERLDIFPAAVPGAPVLMFIHGGWFQFLDKSSLSFVAAPYVQAGITVVAIGYPLAPEAGLPAIIESAGRALLWVHGHIGDHGGDPERIFVAGHSAGGHLALCLGLADWGARAELPGLVKGCFPISGLYDMRPVLDTIYNAKLGLDSETAAACSPLLQAEAAPARLIASIGGDEIAGFHWQHRALLAYCTARGIAVEDHIAPGRNHYSVVEEFCTASGALFGKVRAAILAG
;
A
#
# COMPACT_ATOMS: atom_id res chain seq x y z
N MET A 1 12.22 3.98 21.40
CA MET A 1 11.69 2.71 21.97
C MET A 1 10.44 2.34 21.20
N SER A 2 10.27 1.08 20.80
CA SER A 2 9.06 0.62 20.10
C SER A 2 7.84 0.69 21.02
N GLU A 3 6.65 0.97 20.47
CA GLU A 3 5.40 0.85 21.23
C GLU A 3 5.28 -0.58 21.79
N PRO A 4 4.92 -0.77 23.08
CA PRO A 4 4.76 -2.10 23.63
C PRO A 4 3.66 -2.87 22.89
N LEU A 5 3.80 -4.19 22.83
CA LEU A 5 2.74 -5.05 22.30
C LEU A 5 1.44 -4.80 23.09
N PRO A 6 0.30 -4.68 22.40
CA PRO A 6 -0.96 -4.46 23.06
C PRO A 6 -1.48 -5.79 23.62
N GLY A 7 -2.46 -5.71 24.53
CA GLY A 7 -3.38 -6.84 24.72
C GLY A 7 -4.25 -7.07 23.47
N PRO A 8 -5.22 -7.99 23.52
CA PRO A 8 -6.13 -8.22 22.40
C PRO A 8 -6.82 -6.93 21.94
N LEU A 9 -6.72 -6.62 20.64
CA LEU A 9 -7.34 -5.45 20.02
C LEU A 9 -8.33 -5.88 18.92
N PRO A 10 -9.41 -5.12 18.68
CA PRO A 10 -10.30 -5.37 17.56
C PRO A 10 -9.60 -5.04 16.23
N TYR A 11 -9.63 -6.01 15.31
CA TYR A 11 -9.13 -5.89 13.93
C TYR A 11 -10.22 -6.14 12.86
N ASN A 12 -11.43 -6.51 13.27
CA ASN A 12 -12.52 -6.81 12.35
C ASN A 12 -13.25 -5.54 11.90
N ASN A 13 -12.80 -4.98 10.77
CA ASN A 13 -13.42 -3.78 10.18
C ASN A 13 -14.85 -4.00 9.68
N GLN A 14 -15.26 -5.23 9.35
CA GLN A 14 -16.65 -5.50 8.91
C GLN A 14 -17.65 -5.36 10.06
N VAL A 15 -17.24 -5.70 11.29
CA VAL A 15 -18.06 -5.49 12.49
C VAL A 15 -18.16 -4.00 12.82
N ALA A 16 -17.06 -3.26 12.69
CA ALA A 16 -17.02 -1.83 12.98
C ALA A 16 -17.71 -0.97 11.92
N VAL A 17 -17.77 -1.44 10.67
CA VAL A 17 -18.43 -0.78 9.56
C VAL A 17 -19.43 -1.75 8.92
N PRO A 18 -20.66 -1.86 9.46
CA PRO A 18 -21.67 -2.79 8.95
C PRO A 18 -22.01 -2.57 7.46
N GLU A 19 -21.90 -1.33 7.00
CA GLU A 19 -22.17 -0.89 5.62
C GLU A 19 -20.97 -1.05 4.66
N HIS A 20 -19.93 -1.82 5.05
CA HIS A 20 -18.71 -2.01 4.24
C HIS A 20 -18.98 -2.50 2.81
N TYR A 21 -20.07 -3.25 2.59
CA TYR A 21 -20.47 -3.72 1.26
C TYR A 21 -20.77 -2.57 0.29
N ARG A 22 -21.29 -1.43 0.78
CA ARG A 22 -21.54 -0.23 -0.04
C ARG A 22 -20.24 0.41 -0.52
N HIS A 23 -19.20 0.42 0.33
CA HIS A 23 -17.88 0.88 -0.09
C HIS A 23 -17.28 -0.05 -1.16
N ALA A 24 -17.42 -1.36 -0.98
CA ALA A 24 -16.94 -2.33 -1.98
C ALA A 24 -17.68 -2.21 -3.33
N GLU A 25 -18.98 -1.93 -3.32
CA GLU A 25 -19.77 -1.60 -4.53
C GLU A 25 -19.27 -0.31 -5.18
N LEU A 26 -19.13 0.77 -4.40
CA LEU A 26 -18.62 2.05 -4.90
C LEU A 26 -17.23 1.91 -5.55
N TRP A 27 -16.31 1.20 -4.88
CA TRP A 27 -14.97 0.94 -5.38
C TRP A 27 -14.98 0.18 -6.71
N ARG A 28 -15.81 -0.86 -6.81
CA ARG A 28 -15.95 -1.67 -8.02
C ARG A 28 -16.50 -0.84 -9.17
N ASP A 29 -17.59 -0.12 -8.94
CA ASP A 29 -18.28 0.63 -9.99
C ASP A 29 -17.43 1.80 -10.48
N THR A 30 -16.78 2.51 -9.56
CA THR A 30 -15.87 3.62 -9.89
C THR A 30 -14.61 3.11 -10.60
N SER A 31 -14.06 1.97 -10.18
CA SER A 31 -12.92 1.35 -10.88
C SER A 31 -13.30 0.90 -12.28
N ALA A 32 -14.46 0.30 -12.45
CA ALA A 32 -14.97 -0.11 -13.76
C ALA A 32 -15.20 1.10 -14.66
N PHE A 33 -15.69 2.22 -14.10
CA PHE A 33 -15.79 3.48 -14.83
C PHE A 33 -14.42 3.98 -15.29
N VAL A 34 -13.43 4.05 -14.39
CA VAL A 34 -12.06 4.50 -14.73
C VAL A 34 -11.45 3.63 -15.83
N ARG A 35 -11.51 2.31 -15.70
CA ARG A 35 -10.96 1.38 -16.71
C ARG A 35 -11.62 1.50 -18.08
N ARG A 36 -12.89 1.91 -18.16
CA ARG A 36 -13.59 2.13 -19.43
C ARG A 36 -13.25 3.46 -20.10
N HIS A 37 -12.81 4.46 -19.34
CA HIS A 37 -12.67 5.83 -19.83
C HIS A 37 -11.23 6.36 -19.82
N MET A 38 -10.28 5.60 -19.27
CA MET A 38 -8.87 5.96 -19.23
C MET A 38 -8.01 4.94 -19.98
N ALA A 39 -6.92 5.40 -20.57
CA ALA A 39 -5.90 4.52 -21.13
C ALA A 39 -5.36 3.60 -20.02
N CYS A 40 -5.28 2.31 -20.32
CA CYS A 40 -4.80 1.31 -19.39
C CYS A 40 -4.09 0.19 -20.15
N ALA A 41 -2.80 -0.02 -19.88
CA ALA A 41 -2.12 -1.26 -20.25
C ALA A 41 -2.40 -2.27 -19.15
N ALA A 42 -3.41 -3.11 -19.38
CA ALA A 42 -3.96 -4.01 -18.38
C ALA A 42 -3.31 -5.40 -18.43
N ASP A 43 -3.26 -6.03 -17.26
CA ASP A 43 -2.94 -7.43 -17.04
C ASP A 43 -1.55 -7.87 -17.52
N LEU A 44 -0.58 -6.98 -17.35
CA LEU A 44 0.82 -7.26 -17.65
C LEU A 44 1.39 -8.21 -16.58
N ALA A 45 2.04 -9.28 -17.01
CA ALA A 45 2.69 -10.23 -16.12
C ALA A 45 4.02 -9.69 -15.58
N TYR A 46 4.17 -9.71 -14.26
CA TYR A 46 5.46 -9.47 -13.60
C TYR A 46 6.04 -10.74 -12.96
N GLY A 47 5.29 -11.85 -13.00
CA GLY A 47 5.69 -13.15 -12.49
C GLY A 47 4.78 -14.27 -12.99
N ASP A 48 5.12 -15.50 -12.63
CA ASP A 48 4.50 -16.72 -13.16
C ASP A 48 3.12 -16.98 -12.54
N HIS A 49 2.88 -16.52 -11.31
CA HIS A 49 1.61 -16.76 -10.66
C HIS A 49 0.48 -15.98 -11.39
N PRO A 50 -0.73 -16.55 -11.55
CA PRO A 50 -1.82 -15.88 -12.28
C PRO A 50 -2.22 -14.50 -11.73
N ARG A 51 -1.98 -14.28 -10.43
CA ARG A 51 -2.21 -13.00 -9.75
C ARG A 51 -1.01 -12.04 -9.77
N GLU A 52 0.15 -12.48 -10.24
CA GLU A 52 1.32 -11.61 -10.45
C GLU A 52 1.14 -10.81 -11.75
N ARG A 53 0.14 -9.93 -11.70
CA ARG A 53 -0.30 -9.08 -12.79
C ARG A 53 -0.38 -7.65 -12.31
N LEU A 54 -0.14 -6.69 -13.19
CA LEU A 54 -0.32 -5.28 -12.92
C LEU A 54 -1.04 -4.57 -14.06
N ASP A 55 -1.66 -3.44 -13.72
CA ASP A 55 -2.30 -2.53 -14.66
C ASP A 55 -1.58 -1.18 -14.61
N ILE A 56 -1.26 -0.61 -15.77
CA ILE A 56 -0.59 0.70 -15.87
C ILE A 56 -1.56 1.71 -16.46
N PHE A 57 -1.77 2.80 -15.74
CA PHE A 57 -2.51 3.98 -16.19
C PHE A 57 -1.48 5.10 -16.46
N PRO A 58 -1.07 5.30 -17.72
CA PRO A 58 -0.01 6.25 -18.04
C PRO A 58 -0.48 7.69 -17.86
N ALA A 59 0.41 8.56 -17.37
CA ALA A 59 0.21 9.99 -17.48
C ALA A 59 0.17 10.46 -18.95
N ALA A 60 -0.40 11.63 -19.20
CA ALA A 60 -0.47 12.19 -20.55
C ALA A 60 0.91 12.57 -21.13
N VAL A 61 1.88 12.87 -20.26
CA VAL A 61 3.24 13.29 -20.64
C VAL A 61 4.23 12.19 -20.25
N PRO A 62 5.08 11.69 -21.18
CA PRO A 62 6.11 10.71 -20.88
C PRO A 62 7.16 11.23 -19.87
N GLY A 63 7.88 10.30 -19.22
CA GLY A 63 8.83 10.63 -18.16
C GLY A 63 8.13 11.09 -16.87
N ALA A 64 6.88 10.68 -16.69
CA ALA A 64 6.10 11.03 -15.51
C ALA A 64 6.55 10.22 -14.28
N PRO A 65 6.51 10.81 -13.07
CA PRO A 65 6.74 10.03 -11.85
C PRO A 65 5.70 8.92 -11.72
N VAL A 66 6.07 7.86 -11.02
CA VAL A 66 5.30 6.61 -10.96
C VAL A 66 4.81 6.39 -9.54
N LEU A 67 3.49 6.20 -9.37
CA LEU A 67 2.88 5.76 -8.14
C LEU A 67 2.43 4.31 -8.27
N MET A 68 3.15 3.39 -7.64
CA MET A 68 2.73 2.00 -7.50
C MET A 68 1.76 1.86 -6.31
N PHE A 69 0.52 1.49 -6.58
CA PHE A 69 -0.53 1.32 -5.59
C PHE A 69 -0.83 -0.16 -5.34
N ILE A 70 -0.88 -0.54 -4.06
CA ILE A 70 -1.10 -1.91 -3.59
C ILE A 70 -2.44 -2.00 -2.85
N HIS A 71 -3.32 -2.87 -3.32
CA HIS A 71 -4.66 -3.02 -2.72
C HIS A 71 -4.62 -3.73 -1.36
N GLY A 72 -5.65 -3.50 -0.54
CA GLY A 72 -5.87 -4.17 0.73
C GLY A 72 -6.56 -5.54 0.61
N GLY A 73 -7.28 -5.95 1.66
CA GLY A 73 -8.06 -7.19 1.65
C GLY A 73 -7.45 -8.32 2.48
N TRP A 74 -6.75 -8.00 3.57
CA TRP A 74 -6.20 -8.99 4.52
C TRP A 74 -5.27 -10.05 3.87
N PHE A 75 -4.65 -9.72 2.74
CA PHE A 75 -3.85 -10.65 1.93
C PHE A 75 -4.66 -11.86 1.42
N GLN A 76 -5.99 -11.80 1.49
CA GLN A 76 -6.92 -12.93 1.27
C GLN A 76 -8.01 -12.61 0.24
N PHE A 77 -8.20 -11.32 -0.06
CA PHE A 77 -9.32 -10.82 -0.84
C PHE A 77 -8.88 -9.68 -1.77
N LEU A 78 -9.83 -9.24 -2.60
CA LEU A 78 -9.71 -8.14 -3.55
C LEU A 78 -8.74 -8.41 -4.72
N ASP A 79 -8.71 -7.46 -5.63
CA ASP A 79 -7.93 -7.49 -6.87
C ASP A 79 -7.55 -6.06 -7.28
N LYS A 80 -6.46 -5.91 -8.05
CA LYS A 80 -6.04 -4.63 -8.64
C LYS A 80 -7.16 -3.91 -9.39
N SER A 81 -8.05 -4.67 -10.03
CA SER A 81 -9.19 -4.14 -10.78
C SER A 81 -10.28 -3.51 -9.90
N SER A 82 -10.36 -3.85 -8.62
CA SER A 82 -11.37 -3.30 -7.70
C SER A 82 -10.97 -1.95 -7.11
N LEU A 83 -9.71 -1.53 -7.26
CA LEU A 83 -9.20 -0.25 -6.77
C LEU A 83 -8.58 0.63 -7.88
N SER A 84 -8.89 0.34 -9.15
CA SER A 84 -8.43 1.17 -10.27
C SER A 84 -8.93 2.63 -10.20
N PHE A 85 -9.99 2.92 -9.41
CA PHE A 85 -10.45 4.29 -9.17
C PHE A 85 -9.36 5.21 -8.62
N VAL A 86 -8.36 4.66 -7.93
CA VAL A 86 -7.21 5.41 -7.41
C VAL A 86 -6.43 6.08 -8.52
N ALA A 87 -6.39 5.51 -9.73
CA ALA A 87 -5.56 6.03 -10.82
C ALA A 87 -5.99 7.41 -11.32
N ALA A 88 -7.30 7.67 -11.41
CA ALA A 88 -7.84 8.84 -12.09
C ALA A 88 -7.27 10.19 -11.63
N PRO A 89 -7.32 10.57 -10.33
CA PRO A 89 -6.85 11.88 -9.89
C PRO A 89 -5.32 12.04 -10.04
N TYR A 90 -4.55 10.97 -9.92
CA TYR A 90 -3.08 11.01 -10.05
C TYR A 90 -2.66 11.13 -11.52
N VAL A 91 -3.29 10.38 -12.41
CA VAL A 91 -3.06 10.50 -13.87
C VAL A 91 -3.42 11.90 -14.35
N GLN A 92 -4.53 12.47 -13.88
CA GLN A 92 -4.91 13.87 -14.15
C GLN A 92 -3.88 14.88 -13.60
N ALA A 93 -3.14 14.51 -12.56
CA ALA A 93 -2.05 15.30 -12.00
C ALA A 93 -0.69 15.07 -12.67
N GLY A 94 -0.63 14.30 -13.76
CA GLY A 94 0.61 14.01 -14.49
C GLY A 94 1.47 12.92 -13.85
N ILE A 95 0.87 12.00 -13.10
CA ILE A 95 1.56 10.89 -12.43
C ILE A 95 1.07 9.57 -13.06
N THR A 96 2.00 8.72 -13.48
CA THR A 96 1.69 7.37 -13.96
C THR A 96 1.33 6.49 -12.77
N VAL A 97 0.21 5.77 -12.83
CA VAL A 97 -0.22 4.88 -11.73
C VAL A 97 -0.08 3.43 -12.15
N VAL A 98 0.55 2.63 -11.30
CA VAL A 98 0.67 1.18 -11.47
C VAL A 98 -0.11 0.48 -10.36
N ALA A 99 -1.19 -0.21 -10.69
CA ALA A 99 -1.96 -1.00 -9.74
C ALA A 99 -1.53 -2.47 -9.82
N ILE A 100 -1.01 -3.03 -8.72
CA ILE A 100 -0.50 -4.41 -8.70
C ILE A 100 -1.51 -5.37 -8.07
N GLY A 101 -1.66 -6.55 -8.66
CA GLY A 101 -2.21 -7.73 -8.01
C GLY A 101 -1.08 -8.53 -7.37
N TYR A 102 -1.42 -9.44 -6.45
CA TYR A 102 -0.48 -10.35 -5.81
C TYR A 102 -1.19 -11.67 -5.42
N PRO A 103 -0.44 -12.78 -5.23
CA PRO A 103 -0.97 -14.05 -4.71
C PRO A 103 -1.67 -13.86 -3.36
N LEU A 104 -2.67 -14.68 -3.03
CA LEU A 104 -3.47 -14.52 -1.81
C LEU A 104 -3.35 -15.74 -0.90
N ALA A 105 -3.49 -15.53 0.41
CA ALA A 105 -3.59 -16.60 1.38
C ALA A 105 -4.95 -17.33 1.27
N PRO A 106 -5.00 -18.66 1.49
CA PRO A 106 -3.90 -19.51 1.97
C PRO A 106 -3.01 -20.10 0.87
N GLU A 107 -3.28 -19.81 -0.41
CA GLU A 107 -2.48 -20.34 -1.54
C GLU A 107 -1.02 -19.88 -1.46
N ALA A 108 -0.81 -18.61 -1.09
CA ALA A 108 0.50 -18.06 -0.77
C ALA A 108 0.56 -17.59 0.68
N GLY A 109 1.63 -17.95 1.39
CA GLY A 109 1.94 -17.40 2.71
C GLY A 109 2.41 -15.95 2.62
N LEU A 110 2.26 -15.19 3.71
CA LEU A 110 2.63 -13.77 3.75
C LEU A 110 4.08 -13.47 3.30
N PRO A 111 5.11 -14.28 3.62
CA PRO A 111 6.46 -14.09 3.06
C PRO A 111 6.49 -14.04 1.53
N ALA A 112 5.83 -15.01 0.87
CA ALA A 112 5.77 -15.09 -0.59
C ALA A 112 4.98 -13.92 -1.20
N ILE A 113 3.98 -13.40 -0.49
CA ILE A 113 3.23 -12.21 -0.89
C ILE A 113 4.11 -10.94 -0.82
N ILE A 114 4.92 -10.80 0.23
CA ILE A 114 5.90 -9.70 0.35
C ILE A 114 6.92 -9.77 -0.78
N GLU A 115 7.47 -10.95 -1.06
CA GLU A 115 8.39 -11.15 -2.19
C GLU A 115 7.75 -10.84 -3.54
N SER A 116 6.48 -11.23 -3.74
CA SER A 116 5.71 -10.91 -4.95
C SER A 116 5.57 -9.41 -5.16
N ALA A 117 5.26 -8.64 -4.11
CA ALA A 117 5.21 -7.18 -4.20
C ALA A 117 6.60 -6.58 -4.54
N GLY A 118 7.68 -7.18 -4.03
CA GLY A 118 9.05 -6.82 -4.39
C GLY A 118 9.37 -7.08 -5.87
N ARG A 119 8.98 -8.26 -6.38
CA ARG A 119 9.10 -8.57 -7.82
C ARG A 119 8.34 -7.58 -8.69
N ALA A 120 7.12 -7.19 -8.28
CA ALA A 120 6.36 -6.17 -8.99
C ALA A 120 7.10 -4.83 -9.05
N LEU A 121 7.71 -4.37 -7.95
CA LEU A 121 8.50 -3.14 -7.93
C LEU A 121 9.70 -3.21 -8.87
N LEU A 122 10.46 -4.32 -8.86
CA LEU A 122 11.59 -4.52 -9.75
C LEU A 122 11.16 -4.57 -11.23
N TRP A 123 10.02 -5.20 -11.51
CA TRP A 123 9.44 -5.19 -12.84
C TRP A 123 9.08 -3.76 -13.28
N VAL A 124 8.43 -2.98 -12.41
CA VAL A 124 8.10 -1.58 -12.69
C VAL A 124 9.36 -0.79 -13.01
N HIS A 125 10.40 -0.88 -12.19
CA HIS A 125 11.68 -0.24 -12.47
C HIS A 125 12.27 -0.63 -13.84
N GLY A 126 12.23 -1.91 -14.20
CA GLY A 126 12.80 -2.40 -15.46
C GLY A 126 12.00 -2.03 -16.73
N HIS A 127 10.69 -1.75 -16.62
CA HIS A 127 9.79 -1.69 -17.78
C HIS A 127 8.94 -0.42 -17.87
N ILE A 128 8.83 0.38 -16.80
CA ILE A 128 7.88 1.51 -16.78
C ILE A 128 8.22 2.61 -17.80
N GLY A 129 9.49 2.68 -18.23
CA GLY A 129 9.94 3.56 -19.31
C GLY A 129 9.18 3.35 -20.62
N ASP A 130 8.90 2.09 -20.97
CA ASP A 130 8.13 1.71 -22.17
C ASP A 130 6.66 2.14 -22.09
N HIS A 131 6.20 2.46 -20.87
CA HIS A 131 4.85 2.92 -20.58
C HIS A 131 4.79 4.40 -20.19
N GLY A 132 5.86 5.16 -20.46
CA GLY A 132 5.93 6.60 -20.25
C GLY A 132 6.13 7.06 -18.81
N GLY A 133 6.40 6.14 -17.87
CA GLY A 133 6.85 6.50 -16.53
C GLY A 133 8.37 6.60 -16.43
N ASP A 134 8.84 7.33 -15.42
CA ASP A 134 10.26 7.48 -15.10
C ASP A 134 10.68 6.42 -14.06
N PRO A 135 11.56 5.46 -14.42
CA PRO A 135 12.02 4.42 -13.50
C PRO A 135 12.82 4.96 -12.31
N GLU A 136 13.35 6.18 -12.40
CA GLU A 136 14.09 6.82 -11.31
C GLU A 136 13.17 7.58 -10.34
N ARG A 137 11.86 7.63 -10.60
CA ARG A 137 10.89 8.39 -9.79
C ARG A 137 9.71 7.53 -9.37
N ILE A 138 10.02 6.40 -8.71
CA ILE A 138 9.02 5.44 -8.23
C ILE A 138 8.67 5.70 -6.76
N PHE A 139 7.37 5.80 -6.50
CA PHE A 139 6.76 5.97 -5.20
C PHE A 139 5.78 4.81 -4.95
N VAL A 140 5.66 4.38 -3.70
CA VAL A 140 4.78 3.27 -3.32
C VAL A 140 3.71 3.74 -2.35
N ALA A 141 2.48 3.29 -2.56
CA ALA A 141 1.36 3.50 -1.65
C ALA A 141 0.54 2.23 -1.54
N GLY A 142 -0.22 2.10 -0.47
CA GLY A 142 -1.17 1.02 -0.36
C GLY A 142 -2.10 1.17 0.81
N HIS A 143 -3.23 0.50 0.72
CA HIS A 143 -4.29 0.54 1.73
C HIS A 143 -4.36 -0.77 2.50
N SER A 144 -4.45 -0.71 3.83
CA SER A 144 -4.63 -1.88 4.69
C SER A 144 -3.48 -2.91 4.53
N ALA A 145 -3.79 -4.15 4.13
CA ALA A 145 -2.77 -5.13 3.72
C ALA A 145 -1.81 -4.60 2.64
N GLY A 146 -2.28 -3.74 1.73
CA GLY A 146 -1.41 -3.06 0.77
C GLY A 146 -0.54 -1.97 1.41
N GLY A 147 -1.01 -1.34 2.49
CA GLY A 147 -0.22 -0.39 3.28
C GLY A 147 0.92 -1.08 4.03
N HIS A 148 0.68 -2.31 4.50
CA HIS A 148 1.75 -3.20 4.99
C HIS A 148 2.81 -3.44 3.91
N LEU A 149 2.39 -3.90 2.72
CA LEU A 149 3.30 -4.21 1.62
C LEU A 149 4.07 -2.96 1.17
N ALA A 150 3.39 -1.82 1.03
CA ALA A 150 4.03 -0.56 0.67
C ALA A 150 5.12 -0.15 1.69
N LEU A 151 4.88 -0.37 2.98
CA LEU A 151 5.86 -0.11 4.02
C LEU A 151 7.03 -1.11 3.98
N CYS A 152 6.77 -2.40 3.74
CA CYS A 152 7.84 -3.39 3.51
C CYS A 152 8.77 -2.95 2.37
N LEU A 153 8.21 -2.50 1.25
CA LEU A 153 9.00 -2.02 0.11
C LEU A 153 9.74 -0.72 0.42
N GLY A 154 9.11 0.21 1.17
CA GLY A 154 9.70 1.48 1.54
C GLY A 154 10.82 1.40 2.59
N LEU A 155 10.87 0.31 3.38
CA LEU A 155 11.89 0.07 4.40
C LEU A 155 12.93 -0.99 4.01
N ALA A 156 12.84 -1.55 2.80
CA ALA A 156 13.82 -2.53 2.29
C ALA A 156 15.08 -1.84 1.77
N ASP A 157 16.24 -2.46 1.96
CA ASP A 157 17.49 -2.01 1.34
C ASP A 157 17.61 -2.55 -0.09
N TRP A 158 17.09 -1.80 -1.05
CA TRP A 158 17.17 -2.14 -2.47
C TRP A 158 18.59 -2.06 -3.05
N GLY A 159 19.50 -1.33 -2.39
CA GLY A 159 20.92 -1.33 -2.76
C GLY A 159 21.55 -2.70 -2.50
N ALA A 160 21.28 -3.27 -1.32
CA ALA A 160 21.75 -4.62 -0.99
C ALA A 160 20.98 -5.74 -1.72
N ARG A 161 19.67 -5.57 -1.92
CA ARG A 161 18.80 -6.61 -2.49
C ARG A 161 18.87 -6.70 -4.02
N ALA A 162 19.13 -5.60 -4.71
CA ALA A 162 19.02 -5.51 -6.16
C ALA A 162 20.01 -4.52 -6.82
N GLU A 163 20.99 -3.99 -6.09
CA GLU A 163 21.91 -2.95 -6.59
C GLU A 163 21.21 -1.66 -7.04
N LEU A 164 20.03 -1.37 -6.49
CA LEU A 164 19.19 -0.21 -6.79
C LEU A 164 19.01 0.69 -5.55
N PRO A 165 20.06 1.38 -5.08
CA PRO A 165 19.95 2.24 -3.92
C PRO A 165 18.94 3.38 -4.17
N GLY A 166 18.03 3.60 -3.22
CA GLY A 166 17.03 4.64 -3.33
C GLY A 166 15.98 4.38 -4.41
N LEU A 167 15.71 3.11 -4.76
CA LEU A 167 14.67 2.70 -5.70
C LEU A 167 13.29 3.32 -5.39
N VAL A 168 12.93 3.39 -4.11
CA VAL A 168 11.67 3.97 -3.64
C VAL A 168 11.90 5.40 -3.14
N LYS A 169 11.39 6.39 -3.88
CA LYS A 169 11.53 7.82 -3.56
C LYS A 169 10.54 8.31 -2.50
N GLY A 170 9.45 7.56 -2.28
CA GLY A 170 8.54 7.81 -1.18
C GLY A 170 7.58 6.65 -0.91
N CYS A 171 7.16 6.56 0.33
CA CYS A 171 6.29 5.52 0.85
C CYS A 171 5.07 6.15 1.54
N PHE A 172 3.87 5.73 1.13
CA PHE A 172 2.61 6.29 1.62
C PHE A 172 1.68 5.15 2.10
N PRO A 173 1.96 4.57 3.27
CA PRO A 173 1.11 3.51 3.83
C PRO A 173 -0.17 4.11 4.44
N ILE A 174 -1.32 3.55 4.07
CA ILE A 174 -2.64 4.03 4.48
C ILE A 174 -3.31 2.91 5.28
N SER A 175 -3.52 3.15 6.58
CA SER A 175 -4.25 2.26 7.47
C SER A 175 -3.69 0.84 7.50
N GLY A 176 -2.38 0.70 7.43
CA GLY A 176 -1.71 -0.59 7.29
C GLY A 176 -1.49 -1.35 8.59
N LEU A 177 -1.06 -2.61 8.44
CA LEU A 177 -0.60 -3.48 9.52
C LEU A 177 0.93 -3.49 9.49
N TYR A 178 1.62 -2.97 10.50
CA TYR A 178 3.07 -2.79 10.46
C TYR A 178 3.82 -3.69 11.45
N ASP A 179 3.12 -4.20 12.45
CA ASP A 179 3.51 -5.30 13.30
C ASP A 179 2.44 -6.39 13.22
N MET A 180 2.82 -7.57 12.74
CA MET A 180 1.91 -8.69 12.52
C MET A 180 1.68 -9.54 13.77
N ARG A 181 2.44 -9.34 14.86
CA ARG A 181 2.30 -10.16 16.08
C ARG A 181 0.89 -10.07 16.69
N PRO A 182 0.21 -8.91 16.75
CA PRO A 182 -1.18 -8.85 17.20
C PRO A 182 -2.18 -9.55 16.27
N VAL A 183 -1.80 -9.86 15.03
CA VAL A 183 -2.69 -10.54 14.06
C VAL A 183 -2.87 -12.02 14.43
N LEU A 184 -1.93 -12.60 15.19
CA LEU A 184 -1.98 -14.00 15.63
C LEU A 184 -3.28 -14.37 16.35
N ASP A 185 -3.80 -13.44 17.15
CA ASP A 185 -5.01 -13.62 17.96
C ASP A 185 -6.30 -13.26 17.19
N THR A 186 -6.21 -13.03 15.88
CA THR A 186 -7.36 -12.64 15.05
C THR A 186 -7.88 -13.80 14.21
N ILE A 187 -9.15 -13.70 13.80
CA ILE A 187 -9.77 -14.67 12.88
C ILE A 187 -9.05 -14.77 11.53
N TYR A 188 -8.30 -13.73 11.14
CA TYR A 188 -7.60 -13.69 9.86
C TYR A 188 -6.38 -14.60 9.83
N ASN A 189 -5.81 -14.93 11.00
CA ASN A 189 -4.64 -15.82 11.06
C ASN A 189 -4.96 -17.26 10.65
N ALA A 190 -6.24 -17.67 10.69
CA ALA A 190 -6.66 -19.00 10.25
C ALA A 190 -6.28 -19.30 8.78
N LYS A 191 -6.22 -18.28 7.91
CA LYS A 191 -5.74 -18.43 6.52
C LYS A 191 -4.29 -18.02 6.33
N LEU A 192 -3.79 -17.05 7.12
CA LEU A 192 -2.40 -16.59 7.01
C LEU A 192 -1.40 -17.62 7.54
N GLY A 193 -1.81 -18.43 8.53
CA GLY A 193 -0.98 -19.49 9.10
C GLY A 193 0.28 -18.97 9.80
N LEU A 194 0.25 -17.76 10.34
CA LEU A 194 1.39 -17.19 11.05
C LEU A 194 1.53 -17.79 12.45
N ASP A 195 2.78 -17.99 12.84
CA ASP A 195 3.23 -18.20 14.21
C ASP A 195 4.01 -16.96 14.71
N SER A 196 4.53 -17.01 15.93
CA SER A 196 5.26 -15.88 16.51
C SER A 196 6.52 -15.49 15.72
N GLU A 197 7.21 -16.47 15.14
CA GLU A 197 8.44 -16.24 14.37
C GLU A 197 8.12 -15.60 13.03
N THR A 198 7.22 -16.21 12.26
CA THR A 198 6.79 -15.73 10.95
C THR A 198 6.05 -14.39 11.04
N ALA A 199 5.26 -14.15 12.09
CA ALA A 199 4.67 -12.83 12.33
C ALA A 199 5.74 -11.77 12.57
N ALA A 200 6.77 -12.06 13.36
CA ALA A 200 7.88 -11.12 13.55
C ALA A 200 8.68 -10.89 12.26
N ALA A 201 8.93 -11.95 11.50
CA ALA A 201 9.63 -11.91 10.22
C ALA A 201 8.84 -11.19 9.11
N CYS A 202 7.50 -11.18 9.19
CA CYS A 202 6.68 -10.40 8.27
C CYS A 202 6.37 -8.98 8.78
N SER A 203 6.84 -8.57 9.95
CA SER A 203 6.56 -7.23 10.50
C SER A 203 7.55 -6.19 9.97
N PRO A 204 7.17 -5.25 9.08
CA PRO A 204 8.10 -4.25 8.57
C PRO A 204 8.78 -3.42 9.67
N LEU A 205 8.12 -3.15 10.80
CA LEU A 205 8.75 -2.41 11.91
C LEU A 205 9.87 -3.18 12.63
N LEU A 206 9.94 -4.50 12.44
CA LEU A 206 10.96 -5.38 13.03
C LEU A 206 12.05 -5.77 12.03
N GLN A 207 11.75 -5.71 10.72
CA GLN A 207 12.64 -6.11 9.64
C GLN A 207 13.23 -4.94 8.84
N ALA A 208 12.94 -3.71 9.23
CA ALA A 208 13.39 -2.55 8.48
C ALA A 208 14.92 -2.48 8.35
N GLU A 209 15.39 -2.34 7.11
CA GLU A 209 16.81 -2.27 6.74
C GLU A 209 17.22 -0.85 6.33
N ALA A 210 16.25 -0.07 5.85
CA ALA A 210 16.45 1.28 5.35
C ALA A 210 15.36 2.24 5.86
N ALA A 211 15.50 3.53 5.52
CA ALA A 211 14.48 4.55 5.71
C ALA A 211 14.07 5.13 4.36
N PRO A 212 12.76 5.32 4.08
CA PRO A 212 12.31 5.94 2.84
C PRO A 212 12.72 7.41 2.80
N ALA A 213 13.01 7.94 1.60
CA ALA A 213 13.33 9.36 1.43
C ALA A 213 12.16 10.29 1.81
N ARG A 214 10.92 9.82 1.64
CA ARG A 214 9.71 10.50 2.10
C ARG A 214 8.72 9.49 2.65
N LEU A 215 8.18 9.75 3.85
CA LEU A 215 7.14 8.93 4.47
C LEU A 215 5.95 9.79 4.86
N ILE A 216 4.76 9.43 4.39
CA ILE A 216 3.49 10.00 4.85
C ILE A 216 2.66 8.84 5.40
N ALA A 217 2.62 8.70 6.72
CA ALA A 217 1.81 7.69 7.38
C ALA A 217 0.38 8.20 7.51
N SER A 218 -0.61 7.40 7.10
CA SER A 218 -2.01 7.83 7.11
C SER A 218 -2.95 6.82 7.76
N ILE A 219 -4.00 7.32 8.42
CA ILE A 219 -5.07 6.52 9.02
C ILE A 219 -6.41 7.28 9.00
N GLY A 220 -7.54 6.55 8.96
CA GLY A 220 -8.85 7.13 9.23
C GLY A 220 -9.05 7.47 10.71
N GLY A 221 -9.61 8.63 11.01
CA GLY A 221 -9.88 9.07 12.38
C GLY A 221 -10.87 8.15 13.13
N ASP A 222 -11.83 7.59 12.40
CA ASP A 222 -12.89 6.72 12.95
C ASP A 222 -12.55 5.23 12.81
N GLU A 223 -11.26 4.90 12.69
CA GLU A 223 -10.81 3.52 12.67
C GLU A 223 -10.84 2.84 14.04
N ILE A 224 -10.80 1.51 14.00
CA ILE A 224 -10.78 0.69 15.22
C ILE A 224 -9.41 0.72 15.90
N ALA A 225 -9.42 0.41 17.20
CA ALA A 225 -8.25 0.52 18.06
C ALA A 225 -7.03 -0.29 17.56
N GLY A 226 -7.24 -1.43 16.90
CA GLY A 226 -6.16 -2.21 16.29
C GLY A 226 -5.35 -1.39 15.28
N PHE A 227 -6.02 -0.69 14.36
CA PHE A 227 -5.35 0.13 13.34
C PHE A 227 -4.76 1.42 13.91
N HIS A 228 -5.43 2.04 14.90
CA HIS A 228 -4.82 3.17 15.64
C HIS A 228 -3.52 2.76 16.34
N TRP A 229 -3.48 1.56 16.94
CA TRP A 229 -2.26 1.04 17.54
C TRP A 229 -1.16 0.82 16.49
N GLN A 230 -1.49 0.21 15.34
CA GLN A 230 -0.51 0.03 14.24
C GLN A 230 0.08 1.37 13.79
N HIS A 231 -0.77 2.38 13.58
CA HIS A 231 -0.35 3.71 13.16
C HIS A 231 0.56 4.38 14.18
N ARG A 232 0.20 4.37 15.47
CA ARG A 232 1.08 4.88 16.53
C ARG A 232 2.40 4.10 16.63
N ALA A 233 2.39 2.80 16.39
CA ALA A 233 3.58 1.97 16.45
C ALA A 233 4.57 2.36 15.34
N LEU A 234 4.06 2.68 14.13
CA LEU A 234 4.85 3.24 13.04
C LEU A 234 5.43 4.62 13.40
N LEU A 235 4.63 5.52 13.99
CA LEU A 235 5.12 6.84 14.41
C LEU A 235 6.21 6.71 15.49
N ALA A 236 5.99 5.86 16.49
CA ALA A 236 6.97 5.58 17.55
C ALA A 236 8.25 4.96 17.00
N TYR A 237 8.14 4.05 16.02
CA TYR A 237 9.27 3.49 15.28
C TYR A 237 10.08 4.59 14.59
N CYS A 238 9.41 5.51 13.88
CA CYS A 238 10.05 6.61 13.17
C CYS A 238 10.76 7.57 14.14
N THR A 239 10.08 7.99 15.20
CA THR A 239 10.66 8.84 16.25
C THR A 239 11.90 8.19 16.88
N ALA A 240 11.84 6.89 17.20
CA ALA A 240 12.95 6.17 17.82
C ALA A 240 14.20 6.08 16.94
N ARG A 241 14.06 6.24 15.62
CA ARG A 241 15.13 6.11 14.62
C ARG A 241 15.47 7.43 13.93
N GLY A 242 14.82 8.53 14.31
CA GLY A 242 15.00 9.83 13.66
C GLY A 242 14.53 9.84 12.20
N ILE A 243 13.63 8.94 11.80
CA ILE A 243 13.05 8.91 10.46
C ILE A 243 11.99 10.02 10.38
N ALA A 244 12.13 10.92 9.42
CA ALA A 244 11.13 11.95 9.17
C ALA A 244 9.84 11.31 8.65
N VAL A 245 8.74 11.53 9.36
CA VAL A 245 7.40 11.06 8.98
C VAL A 245 6.42 12.21 9.06
N GLU A 246 5.63 12.37 8.01
CA GLU A 246 4.44 13.23 8.04
C GLU A 246 3.26 12.39 8.52
N ASP A 247 2.70 12.74 9.67
CA ASP A 247 1.50 12.11 10.22
C ASP A 247 0.23 12.73 9.61
N HIS A 248 -0.68 11.90 9.13
CA HIS A 248 -1.95 12.32 8.59
C HIS A 248 -3.10 11.46 9.13
N ILE A 249 -3.96 12.08 9.93
CA ILE A 249 -5.22 11.49 10.38
C ILE A 249 -6.35 12.12 9.57
N ALA A 250 -7.12 11.28 8.89
CA ALA A 250 -8.25 11.65 8.05
C ALA A 250 -9.55 11.73 8.89
N PRO A 251 -10.01 12.93 9.31
CA PRO A 251 -11.12 13.03 10.27
C PRO A 251 -12.44 12.53 9.67
N GLY A 252 -13.22 11.79 10.45
CA GLY A 252 -14.51 11.25 9.99
C GLY A 252 -14.39 10.11 8.96
N ARG A 253 -13.17 9.63 8.69
CA ARG A 253 -12.92 8.51 7.79
C ARG A 253 -12.72 7.23 8.58
N ASN A 254 -13.37 6.16 8.13
CA ASN A 254 -13.20 4.81 8.65
C ASN A 254 -12.26 4.03 7.73
N HIS A 255 -12.01 2.75 8.05
CA HIS A 255 -11.08 1.91 7.31
C HIS A 255 -11.39 1.76 5.81
N TYR A 256 -12.66 1.86 5.41
CA TYR A 256 -13.07 1.78 4.01
C TYR A 256 -13.12 3.16 3.35
N SER A 257 -13.48 4.23 4.07
CA SER A 257 -13.61 5.56 3.45
C SER A 257 -12.29 6.36 3.44
N VAL A 258 -11.26 5.95 4.17
CA VAL A 258 -9.94 6.63 4.20
C VAL A 258 -9.25 6.65 2.83
N VAL A 259 -9.37 5.58 2.05
CA VAL A 259 -8.78 5.52 0.70
C VAL A 259 -9.41 6.54 -0.25
N GLU A 260 -10.64 6.98 0.02
CA GLU A 260 -11.30 8.04 -0.76
C GLU A 260 -10.57 9.38 -0.61
N GLU A 261 -9.99 9.67 0.56
CA GLU A 261 -9.21 10.90 0.76
C GLU A 261 -7.89 10.90 -0.03
N PHE A 262 -7.33 9.71 -0.25
CA PHE A 262 -6.17 9.49 -1.12
C PHE A 262 -6.50 9.67 -2.59
N CYS A 263 -7.74 9.40 -3.03
CA CYS A 263 -8.14 9.46 -4.43
C CYS A 263 -9.17 10.54 -4.78
N THR A 264 -9.34 11.55 -3.91
CA THR A 264 -10.21 12.70 -4.18
C THR A 264 -9.35 13.93 -4.41
N ALA A 265 -9.54 14.64 -5.52
CA ALA A 265 -8.71 15.78 -5.89
C ALA A 265 -8.65 16.90 -4.82
N SER A 266 -9.73 17.06 -4.04
CA SER A 266 -9.84 17.97 -2.91
C SER A 266 -9.45 17.36 -1.55
N GLY A 267 -9.13 16.06 -1.49
CA GLY A 267 -8.70 15.37 -0.28
C GLY A 267 -7.35 15.87 0.20
N ALA A 268 -7.18 16.04 1.52
CA ALA A 268 -5.93 16.55 2.08
C ALA A 268 -4.80 15.54 1.90
N LEU A 269 -5.08 14.24 2.07
CA LEU A 269 -4.12 13.17 1.80
C LEU A 269 -3.66 13.17 0.35
N PHE A 270 -4.58 13.20 -0.62
CA PHE A 270 -4.25 13.31 -2.04
C PHE A 270 -3.31 14.50 -2.30
N GLY A 271 -3.64 15.68 -1.78
CA GLY A 271 -2.84 16.89 -1.95
C GLY A 271 -1.40 16.73 -1.44
N LYS A 272 -1.22 16.17 -0.24
CA LYS A 272 0.09 15.90 0.37
C LYS A 272 0.91 14.90 -0.46
N VAL A 273 0.30 13.77 -0.83
CA VAL A 273 0.96 12.71 -1.60
C VAL A 273 1.33 13.21 -2.99
N ARG A 274 0.41 13.88 -3.69
CA ARG A 274 0.68 14.49 -5.00
C ARG A 274 1.85 15.47 -4.92
N ALA A 275 1.86 16.36 -3.93
CA ALA A 275 2.95 17.31 -3.75
C ALA A 275 4.29 16.62 -3.49
N ALA A 276 4.30 15.56 -2.67
CA ALA A 276 5.49 14.75 -2.42
C ALA A 276 6.03 14.07 -3.70
N ILE A 277 5.13 13.50 -4.52
CA ILE A 277 5.51 12.84 -5.78
C ILE A 277 6.05 13.84 -6.79
N LEU A 278 5.44 15.02 -6.93
CA LEU A 278 5.86 16.02 -7.91
C LEU A 278 7.15 16.76 -7.51
N ALA A 279 7.51 16.75 -6.22
CA ALA A 279 8.72 17.40 -5.71
C ALA A 279 9.98 16.51 -5.75
N GLY A 280 9.80 15.18 -5.79
CA GLY A 280 10.89 14.19 -5.91
C GLY A 280 11.01 13.63 -7.32
#